data_AF-A0A7K3CUM5-F1
#
_entry.id   AF-A0A7K3CUM5-F1
#
_cell.length_a   1.000
_cell.length_b   1.000
_cell.length_c   1.000
_cell.angle_alpha   90.00
_cell.angle_beta   90.00
_cell.angle_gamma   90.00
#
_symmetry.space_group_name_H-M   'P 1'
#
loop_
_entity.id
_entity.type
_entity.pdbx_description
1 polymer ?
#
loop_
_entity_poly.entity_id
_entity_poly.type
_entity_poly.pdbx_seq_one_letter_code
_entity_poly.pdbx_strand_id
1 'polypeptide(L)'
;MTSLLELAADKESAEVTDWAARLGWVVGLLLFIALVYWLMREGWKWRGTLQGDLPELPTAPSDPGPARLELSGRYHGSTTAGQWLDRIVAHGLGTRSRVELTLTDAGLDVVRPGATDFFIPVAQLREARLDKG
;
A
#
# COMPACT_ATOMS: atom_id res chain seq x y z
N MET A 1 -54.64 -20.51 46.97
CA MET A 1 -55.33 -20.24 45.68
C MET A 1 -54.71 -18.98 45.12
N THR A 2 -53.60 -19.14 44.39
CA THR A 2 -52.92 -18.04 43.72
C THR A 2 -53.85 -17.50 42.64
N SER A 3 -54.09 -16.19 42.66
CA SER A 3 -55.13 -15.55 41.86
C SER A 3 -54.75 -15.60 40.37
N LEU A 4 -55.65 -16.06 39.51
CA LEU A 4 -55.48 -16.00 38.05
C LEU A 4 -55.29 -14.55 37.54
N LEU A 5 -55.61 -13.54 38.36
CA LEU A 5 -55.35 -12.13 38.09
C LEU A 5 -53.86 -11.77 38.21
N GLU A 6 -53.09 -12.44 39.07
CA GLU A 6 -51.64 -12.21 39.19
C GLU A 6 -50.89 -12.75 37.95
N LEU A 7 -51.30 -13.91 37.42
CA LEU A 7 -50.73 -14.44 36.18
C LEU A 7 -51.07 -13.60 34.93
N ALA A 8 -52.15 -12.83 34.97
CA ALA A 8 -52.58 -11.97 33.88
C ALA A 8 -51.92 -10.58 33.92
N ALA A 9 -51.51 -10.12 35.10
CA ALA A 9 -50.85 -8.82 35.29
C ALA A 9 -49.42 -8.80 34.74
N ASP A 10 -48.76 -9.95 34.62
CA ASP A 10 -47.35 -10.08 34.17
C ASP A 10 -47.16 -10.22 32.66
N LYS A 11 -48.21 -9.97 31.86
CA LYS A 11 -48.05 -9.81 30.41
C LYS A 11 -47.65 -8.37 30.08
N GLU A 12 -46.49 -7.95 30.57
CA GLU A 12 -45.75 -6.86 29.94
C GLU A 12 -45.48 -7.30 28.50
N SER A 13 -46.23 -6.70 27.58
CA SER A 13 -45.98 -6.82 26.16
C SER A 13 -44.59 -6.27 25.94
N ALA A 14 -43.63 -7.10 25.52
CA ALA A 14 -42.25 -6.68 25.27
C ALA A 14 -42.26 -5.32 24.55
N GLU A 15 -41.66 -4.30 25.17
CA GLU A 15 -41.65 -2.94 24.63
C GLU A 15 -41.37 -3.00 23.13
N VAL A 16 -42.31 -2.46 22.35
CA VAL A 16 -42.18 -2.41 20.89
C VAL A 16 -40.85 -1.76 20.63
N THR A 17 -39.92 -2.56 20.10
CA THR A 17 -38.59 -2.14 19.66
C THR A 17 -38.63 -0.68 19.24
N ASP A 18 -37.87 0.19 19.93
CA ASP A 18 -37.72 1.58 19.49
C ASP A 18 -36.91 1.56 18.18
N TRP A 19 -37.66 1.43 17.07
CA TRP A 19 -37.12 1.36 15.73
C TRP A 19 -36.40 2.66 15.35
N ALA A 20 -36.80 3.80 15.92
CA ALA A 20 -36.13 5.07 15.69
C ALA A 20 -34.76 5.09 16.39
N ALA A 21 -34.69 4.65 17.64
CA ALA A 21 -33.41 4.50 18.35
C ALA A 21 -32.50 3.49 17.64
N ARG A 22 -33.02 2.32 17.22
CA ARG A 22 -32.24 1.32 16.48
C ARG A 22 -31.73 1.85 15.15
N LEU A 23 -32.58 2.55 14.39
CA LEU A 23 -32.17 3.17 13.13
C LEU A 23 -31.10 4.24 13.38
N GLY A 24 -31.23 5.03 14.44
CA GLY A 24 -30.21 5.99 14.88
C GLY A 24 -28.86 5.32 15.16
N TRP A 25 -28.85 4.23 15.93
CA TRP A 25 -27.64 3.45 16.21
C TRP A 25 -27.02 2.84 14.95
N VAL A 26 -27.84 2.32 14.03
CA VAL A 26 -27.38 1.75 12.76
C VAL A 26 -26.74 2.84 11.89
N VAL A 27 -27.39 3.99 11.73
CA VAL A 27 -26.85 5.11 10.96
C VAL A 27 -25.57 5.63 11.60
N GLY A 28 -25.53 5.78 12.93
CA GLY A 28 -24.33 6.18 13.66
C GLY A 28 -23.17 5.21 13.45
N LEU A 29 -23.43 3.90 13.51
CA LEU A 29 -22.43 2.87 13.26
C LEU A 29 -21.92 2.91 11.81
N LEU A 30 -22.81 3.09 10.83
CA LEU A 30 -22.41 3.19 9.42
C LEU A 30 -21.55 4.42 9.15
N LEU A 31 -21.89 5.57 9.74
CA LEU A 31 -21.08 6.79 9.64
C LEU A 31 -19.71 6.62 10.31
N PHE A 32 -19.66 5.95 11.46
CA PHE A 32 -18.40 5.65 12.14
C PHE A 32 -17.52 4.73 11.30
N ILE A 33 -18.09 3.66 10.72
CA ILE A 33 -17.39 2.77 9.80
C ILE A 33 -16.86 3.54 8.58
N ALA A 34 -17.71 4.36 7.95
CA ALA A 34 -17.31 5.18 6.82
C ALA A 34 -16.18 6.15 7.18
N LEU A 35 -16.22 6.77 8.36
CA LEU A 35 -15.15 7.63 8.87
C LEU A 35 -13.85 6.87 9.06
N VAL A 36 -13.88 5.67 9.66
CA VAL A 36 -12.69 4.82 9.82
C VAL A 36 -12.09 4.47 8.47
N TYR A 37 -12.89 4.03 7.50
CA TYR A 37 -12.40 3.76 6.14
C TYR A 37 -11.83 5.01 5.46
N TRP A 38 -12.43 6.18 5.69
CA TRP A 38 -11.92 7.44 5.19
C TRP A 38 -10.57 7.80 5.81
N LEU A 39 -10.41 7.66 7.13
CA LEU A 39 -9.13 7.88 7.82
C LEU A 39 -8.05 6.89 7.39
N MET A 40 -8.39 5.62 7.18
CA MET A 40 -7.46 4.62 6.63
C MET A 40 -6.99 5.01 5.23
N ARG A 41 -7.90 5.49 4.38
CA ARG A 41 -7.58 5.99 3.05
C ARG A 41 -6.67 7.22 3.11
N GLU A 42 -6.94 8.16 4.00
CA GLU A 42 -6.15 9.39 4.15
C GLU A 42 -4.75 9.09 4.70
N GLY A 43 -4.64 8.20 5.70
CA GLY A 43 -3.35 7.72 6.20
C GLY A 43 -2.52 7.00 5.13
N TRP A 44 -3.18 6.34 4.17
CA TRP A 44 -2.50 5.73 3.03
C TRP A 44 -1.97 6.78 2.04
N LYS A 45 -2.74 7.86 1.79
CA LYS A 45 -2.28 8.99 0.97
C LYS A 45 -1.14 9.77 1.63
N TRP A 46 -1.19 9.96 2.95
CA TRP A 46 -0.12 10.61 3.72
C TRP A 46 1.20 9.84 3.68
N ARG A 47 1.14 8.50 3.60
CA ARG A 47 2.36 7.70 3.30
C ARG A 47 2.90 7.98 1.90
N GLY A 48 2.03 8.21 0.93
CA GLY A 48 2.43 8.65 -0.41
C GLY A 48 3.11 10.03 -0.39
N THR A 49 2.64 10.98 0.43
CA THR A 49 3.27 12.31 0.55
C THR A 49 4.64 12.26 1.24
N LEU A 50 4.84 11.37 2.21
CA LEU A 50 6.16 11.17 2.83
C LEU A 50 7.19 10.58 1.87
N GLN A 51 6.75 9.90 0.82
CA GLN A 51 7.58 9.39 -0.28
C GLN A 51 7.57 10.33 -1.51
N GLY A 52 6.85 11.45 -1.45
CA GLY A 52 6.66 12.39 -2.55
C GLY A 52 7.89 13.24 -2.86
N ASP A 53 8.81 13.38 -1.90
CA ASP A 53 10.09 14.07 -2.08
C ASP A 53 11.12 13.22 -2.85
N LEU A 54 10.75 12.00 -3.28
CA LEU A 54 11.59 11.21 -4.16
C LEU A 54 11.71 11.92 -5.51
N PRO A 55 12.93 12.35 -5.91
CA PRO A 55 13.15 12.98 -7.19
C PRO A 55 12.73 12.04 -8.32
N GLU A 56 12.45 12.63 -9.48
CA GLU A 56 12.14 11.85 -10.69
C GLU A 56 13.28 10.88 -10.99
N LEU A 57 12.92 9.67 -11.42
CA LEU A 57 13.88 8.63 -11.68
C LEU A 57 14.75 9.01 -12.89
N PRO A 58 16.08 8.94 -12.78
CA PRO A 58 16.95 9.14 -13.93
C PRO A 58 16.54 8.19 -15.05
N THR A 59 16.52 8.70 -16.28
CA THR A 59 16.36 7.89 -17.49
C THR A 59 17.73 7.51 -18.02
N ALA A 60 17.83 6.37 -18.68
CA ALA A 60 19.08 5.95 -19.29
C ALA A 60 19.57 6.99 -20.32
N PRO A 61 20.89 7.25 -20.38
CA PRO A 61 21.44 8.11 -21.43
C PRO A 61 21.23 7.46 -22.80
N SER A 62 21.18 8.28 -23.86
CA SER A 62 20.98 7.79 -25.23
C SER A 62 22.08 6.85 -25.72
N ASP A 63 23.29 6.99 -25.18
CA ASP A 63 24.42 6.10 -25.41
C ASP A 63 25.05 5.72 -24.06
N PRO A 64 24.57 4.64 -23.41
CA PRO A 64 25.11 4.18 -22.14
C PRO A 64 26.45 3.45 -22.29
N GLY A 65 26.91 3.22 -23.52
CA GLY A 65 28.11 2.44 -23.82
C GLY A 65 27.85 0.92 -23.82
N PRO A 66 28.92 0.11 -23.92
CA PRO A 66 28.81 -1.34 -24.07
C PRO A 66 28.28 -2.01 -22.79
N ALA A 67 27.44 -3.03 -22.98
CA ALA A 67 26.96 -3.87 -21.89
C ALA A 67 28.11 -4.70 -21.29
N ARG A 68 28.34 -4.53 -19.99
CA ARG A 68 29.27 -5.34 -19.20
C ARG A 68 28.62 -6.63 -18.71
N LEU A 69 27.35 -6.55 -18.35
CA LEU A 69 26.58 -7.66 -17.81
C LEU A 69 25.10 -7.46 -18.11
N GLU A 70 24.45 -8.52 -18.56
CA GLU A 70 23.01 -8.56 -18.79
C GLU A 70 22.40 -9.66 -17.92
N LEU A 71 21.33 -9.33 -17.22
CA LEU A 71 20.60 -10.25 -16.35
C LEU A 71 19.11 -10.10 -16.55
N SER A 72 18.36 -11.17 -16.33
CA SER A 72 16.91 -11.11 -16.25
C SER A 72 16.43 -11.70 -14.93
N GLY A 73 15.30 -11.22 -14.44
CA GLY A 73 14.77 -11.65 -13.15
C GLY A 73 13.38 -11.13 -12.85
N ARG A 74 13.06 -11.15 -11.55
CA ARG A 74 11.80 -10.62 -11.02
C ARG A 74 12.09 -9.46 -10.08
N TYR A 75 11.49 -8.33 -10.39
CA TYR A 75 11.50 -7.16 -9.53
C TYR A 75 10.40 -7.28 -8.48
N HIS A 76 10.77 -7.21 -7.20
CA HIS A 76 9.85 -7.37 -6.08
C HIS A 76 9.34 -6.03 -5.52
N GLY A 77 10.19 -5.02 -5.55
CA GLY A 77 9.93 -3.69 -5.02
C GLY A 77 11.20 -3.02 -4.52
N SER A 78 11.14 -1.70 -4.34
CA SER A 78 12.18 -0.93 -3.64
C SER A 78 11.75 -0.64 -2.21
N THR A 79 12.73 -0.55 -1.33
CA THR A 79 12.58 -0.13 0.06
C THR A 79 13.62 0.93 0.39
N THR A 80 13.35 1.73 1.41
CA THR A 80 14.33 2.67 1.94
C THR A 80 15.47 1.89 2.60
N ALA A 81 16.72 2.26 2.29
CA ALA A 81 17.90 1.61 2.87
C ALA A 81 17.86 1.66 4.41
N GLY A 82 18.00 0.50 5.06
CA GLY A 82 17.89 0.37 6.51
C GLY A 82 16.46 0.28 7.07
N GLN A 83 15.43 0.45 6.24
CA GLN A 83 14.02 0.38 6.62
C GLN A 83 13.26 -0.60 5.71
N TRP A 84 13.48 -1.90 5.90
CA TRP A 84 12.95 -2.96 5.03
C TRP A 84 11.41 -3.06 5.01
N LEU A 85 10.73 -2.52 6.03
CA LEU A 85 9.26 -2.42 6.06
C LEU A 85 8.71 -1.21 5.28
N ASP A 86 9.56 -0.21 4.99
CA ASP A 86 9.18 0.98 4.23
C ASP A 86 9.27 0.70 2.72
N ARG A 87 8.18 0.15 2.19
CA ARG A 87 8.04 -0.13 0.76
C ARG A 87 7.75 1.17 0.01
N ILE A 88 8.57 1.44 -0.99
CA ILE A 88 8.41 2.60 -1.86
C ILE A 88 7.32 2.33 -2.89
N VAL A 89 6.26 3.13 -2.87
CA VAL A 89 5.12 3.05 -3.81
C VAL A 89 5.21 4.12 -4.89
N ALA A 90 5.95 5.20 -4.63
CA ALA A 90 6.22 6.27 -5.60
C ALA A 90 6.89 5.75 -6.88
N HIS A 91 6.66 6.44 -8.00
CA HIS A 91 7.30 6.21 -9.31
C HIS A 91 7.23 4.75 -9.82
N GLY A 92 6.21 3.99 -9.42
CA GLY A 92 6.04 2.59 -9.82
C GLY A 92 7.10 1.64 -9.23
N LEU A 93 7.90 2.08 -8.26
CA LEU A 93 8.92 1.26 -7.60
C LEU A 93 8.31 0.17 -6.69
N GLY A 94 7.02 0.23 -6.41
CA GLY A 94 6.29 -0.79 -5.65
C GLY A 94 5.75 -1.94 -6.50
N THR A 95 5.68 -1.79 -7.82
CA THR A 95 5.03 -2.75 -8.71
C THR A 95 5.92 -3.96 -8.95
N ARG A 96 5.38 -5.17 -8.76
CA ARG A 96 6.09 -6.41 -9.10
C ARG A 96 6.05 -6.61 -10.60
N SER A 97 7.19 -6.88 -11.21
CA SER A 97 7.30 -7.07 -12.66
C SER A 97 8.42 -8.06 -13.00
N ARG A 98 8.47 -8.47 -14.27
CA ARG A 98 9.72 -8.97 -14.84
C ARG A 98 10.69 -7.80 -14.96
N VAL A 99 11.98 -8.10 -14.95
CA VAL A 99 13.01 -7.09 -15.11
C VAL A 99 14.16 -7.64 -15.95
N GLU A 100 14.66 -6.78 -16.82
CA GLU A 100 15.88 -6.95 -17.61
C GLU A 100 16.84 -5.87 -17.16
N LEU A 101 18.06 -6.28 -16.83
CA LEU A 101 19.09 -5.46 -16.22
C LEU A 101 20.30 -5.42 -17.15
N THR A 102 20.72 -4.23 -17.54
CA THR A 102 21.91 -4.03 -18.36
C THR A 102 22.88 -3.12 -17.62
N LEU A 103 24.00 -3.68 -17.19
CA LEU A 103 25.07 -2.94 -16.54
C LEU A 103 26.02 -2.39 -17.59
N THR A 104 26.27 -1.09 -17.53
CA THR A 104 27.19 -0.35 -18.40
C THR A 104 28.14 0.51 -17.57
N ASP A 105 29.09 1.17 -18.23
CA ASP A 105 30.00 2.13 -17.59
C ASP A 105 29.23 3.36 -17.06
N ALA A 106 28.12 3.72 -17.70
CA ALA A 106 27.27 4.82 -17.28
C ALA A 106 26.44 4.47 -16.02
N GLY A 107 26.09 3.20 -15.84
CA GLY A 107 25.22 2.75 -14.74
C GLY A 107 24.43 1.49 -15.07
N LEU A 108 23.38 1.26 -14.28
CA LEU A 108 22.47 0.12 -14.44
C LEU A 108 21.16 0.58 -15.07
N ASP A 109 20.88 0.05 -16.26
CA ASP A 109 19.58 0.18 -16.90
C ASP A 109 18.63 -0.90 -16.41
N VAL A 110 17.42 -0.50 -16.03
CA VAL A 110 16.40 -1.36 -15.42
C VAL A 110 15.12 -1.26 -16.23
N VAL A 111 14.99 -2.18 -17.19
CA VAL A 111 13.81 -2.29 -18.06
C VAL A 111 12.81 -3.26 -17.40
N ARG A 112 11.60 -2.79 -17.15
CA ARG A 112 10.54 -3.53 -16.47
C ARG A 112 9.31 -3.62 -17.37
N PRO A 113 9.21 -4.66 -18.22
CA PRO A 113 8.02 -4.86 -19.05
C PRO A 113 6.73 -4.89 -18.21
N GLY A 114 5.84 -3.93 -18.48
CA GLY A 114 4.58 -3.76 -17.74
C GLY A 114 4.65 -2.93 -16.46
N ALA A 115 5.79 -2.28 -16.19
CA ALA A 115 5.95 -1.26 -15.16
C ALA A 115 6.85 -0.12 -15.68
N THR A 116 7.14 0.88 -14.84
CA THR A 116 7.95 2.04 -15.21
C THR A 116 9.43 1.68 -15.26
N ASP A 117 10.13 2.00 -16.34
CA ASP A 117 11.58 1.79 -16.44
C ASP A 117 12.34 2.85 -15.65
N PHE A 118 13.59 2.56 -15.26
CA PHE A 118 14.44 3.53 -14.59
C PHE A 118 15.93 3.21 -14.75
N PHE A 119 16.77 4.20 -14.50
CA PHE A 119 18.22 4.08 -14.58
C PHE A 119 18.88 4.44 -13.25
N ILE A 120 19.90 3.67 -12.87
CA ILE A 120 20.75 3.94 -11.70
C ILE A 120 22.13 4.40 -12.19
N PRO A 121 22.46 5.69 -12.12
CA PRO A 121 23.78 6.19 -12.50
C PRO A 121 24.88 5.54 -11.66
N VAL A 122 26.02 5.24 -12.27
CA VAL A 122 27.17 4.64 -11.55
C VAL A 122 27.61 5.48 -10.36
N ALA A 123 27.53 6.81 -10.46
CA ALA A 123 27.87 7.74 -9.37
C ALA A 123 26.92 7.65 -8.15
N GLN A 124 25.73 7.08 -8.33
CA GLN A 124 24.74 6.88 -7.26
C GLN A 124 24.73 5.45 -6.73
N LEU A 125 25.40 4.51 -7.42
CA LEU A 125 25.51 3.12 -7.00
C LEU A 125 26.52 3.01 -5.86
N ARG A 126 26.07 2.54 -4.70
CA ARG A 126 26.90 2.42 -3.48
C ARG A 126 27.38 1.00 -3.23
N GLU A 127 26.47 0.04 -3.30
CA GLU A 127 26.75 -1.36 -2.98
C GLU A 127 25.73 -2.25 -3.69
N ALA A 128 26.16 -3.47 -4.04
CA ALA A 128 25.28 -4.55 -4.47
C ALA A 128 25.60 -5.80 -3.63
N ARG A 129 24.57 -6.39 -3.02
CA ARG A 129 24.71 -7.60 -2.19
C ARG A 129 23.67 -8.65 -2.56
N LEU A 130 24.06 -9.91 -2.44
CA LEU A 130 23.14 -11.03 -2.52
C LEU A 130 22.64 -11.33 -1.11
N ASP A 131 21.45 -10.86 -0.77
CA ASP A 131 20.78 -11.29 0.44
C ASP A 131 20.10 -12.64 0.23
N LYS A 132 20.06 -13.46 1.28
CA LYS A 132 19.20 -14.64 1.32
C LYS A 132 17.79 -14.16 1.61
N GLY A 133 16.89 -14.35 0.65
CA GLY A 133 15.44 -14.21 0.84
C GLY A 133 14.86 -15.42 1.55
#